data_AF-A2BKS8-F1
#
_entry.id   AF-A2BKS8-F1
#
_cell.length_a   1.000
_cell.length_b   1.000
_cell.length_c   1.000
_cell.angle_alpha   90.00
_cell.angle_beta   90.00
_cell.angle_gamma   90.00
#
_symmetry.space_group_name_H-M   'P 1'
#
loop_
_entity.id
_entity.type
_entity.pdbx_description
1 polymer ?
#
loop_
_entity_poly.entity_id
_entity_poly.type
_entity_poly.pdbx_seq_one_letter_code
_entity_poly.pdbx_strand_id
1 'polypeptide(L)' 'MPRDVLRRLGLREGCELLLHLEGSRIVLTPVYDPLELALKGPKYARVAFEEFEEWSEKWQQEQLEG' A
#
# COMPACT_ATOMS: atom_id res chain seq x y z
N MET A 1 -9.26 19.18 -10.89
CA MET A 1 -9.03 19.49 -9.46
C MET A 1 -8.09 20.68 -9.36
N PRO A 2 -8.35 21.70 -8.52
CA PRO A 2 -7.44 22.83 -8.37
C PRO A 2 -6.05 22.41 -7.91
N ARG A 3 -5.00 23.00 -8.47
CA ARG A 3 -3.59 22.61 -8.21
C ARG A 3 -3.19 22.69 -6.74
N ASP A 4 -3.74 23.64 -6.00
CA ASP A 4 -3.38 23.84 -4.60
C ASP A 4 -3.97 22.78 -3.68
N VAL A 5 -5.11 22.19 -4.04
CA VAL A 5 -5.70 21.05 -3.32
C VAL A 5 -4.84 19.81 -3.53
N LEU A 6 -4.42 19.53 -4.77
CA LEU A 6 -3.56 18.40 -5.09
C LEU A 6 -2.21 18.49 -4.34
N ARG A 7 -1.58 19.66 -4.31
CA ARG A 7 -0.32 19.88 -3.58
C ARG A 7 -0.46 19.62 -2.08
N ARG A 8 -1.53 20.11 -1.44
CA ARG A 8 -1.77 19.89 0.00
C ARG A 8 -2.03 18.42 0.34
N LEU A 9 -2.61 17.67 -0.59
CA LEU A 9 -2.86 16.23 -0.45
C LEU A 9 -1.66 15.37 -0.88
N GLY A 10 -0.56 15.97 -1.34
CA GLY A 10 0.61 15.23 -1.85
C GLY A 10 0.35 14.49 -3.16
N LEU A 11 -0.71 14.83 -3.88
CA LEU A 11 -1.11 14.19 -5.13
C LEU A 11 -0.42 14.86 -6.32
N ARG A 12 0.00 14.03 -7.29
CA ARG A 12 0.59 14.48 -8.56
C ARG A 12 -0.44 14.42 -9.67
N GLU A 13 -0.32 15.28 -10.67
CA GLU A 13 -1.13 15.15 -11.89
C GLU A 13 -0.90 13.75 -12.51
N GLY A 14 -1.99 13.08 -12.90
CA GLY A 14 -1.95 11.71 -13.41
C GLY A 14 -2.02 10.59 -12.37
N CYS A 15 -2.18 10.89 -11.07
CA CYS A 15 -2.36 9.85 -10.05
C CYS A 15 -3.73 9.13 -10.17
N GLU A 16 -3.75 7.83 -9.86
CA GLU A 16 -4.99 7.07 -9.76
C GLU A 16 -5.70 7.32 -8.43
N LEU A 17 -7.01 7.54 -8.48
CA LEU A 17 -7.85 7.79 -7.33
C LEU A 17 -9.07 6.85 -7.38
N LEU A 18 -9.41 6.26 -6.23
CA LEU A 18 -10.72 5.66 -6.00
C LEU A 18 -11.72 6.75 -5.64
N LEU A 19 -12.83 6.77 -6.37
CA LEU A 19 -13.94 7.67 -6.11
C LEU A 19 -15.10 6.89 -5.51
N HIS A 20 -15.59 7.34 -4.35
CA HIS A 20 -16.77 6.77 -3.72
C HIS A 20 -17.74 7.88 -3.27
N LEU A 21 -19.04 7.56 -3.25
CA LEU A 21 -20.10 8.45 -2.80
C LEU A 21 -20.53 8.07 -1.38
N GLU A 22 -20.34 8.96 -0.43
CA GLU A 22 -20.85 8.83 0.93
C GLU A 22 -21.98 9.85 1.16
N GLY A 23 -23.22 9.42 0.93
CA GLY A 23 -24.39 10.28 1.00
C GLY A 23 -24.32 11.43 0.01
N SER A 24 -24.07 12.64 0.50
CA SER A 24 -23.90 13.85 -0.32
C SER A 24 -22.43 14.27 -0.52
N ARG A 25 -21.47 13.40 -0.18
CA ARG A 25 -20.04 13.66 -0.29
C ARG A 25 -19.39 12.77 -1.34
N ILE A 26 -18.44 13.35 -2.07
CA ILE A 26 -17.50 12.58 -2.91
C ILE A 26 -16.22 12.41 -2.09
N VAL A 27 -15.85 11.16 -1.86
CA VAL A 27 -14.58 10.79 -1.22
C VAL A 27 -13.60 10.34 -2.30
N LEU A 28 -12.42 10.95 -2.31
CA LEU A 28 -11.33 10.63 -3.22
C LEU A 28 -10.18 10.04 -2.42
N THR A 29 -9.86 8.77 -2.66
CA THR A 29 -8.76 8.08 -1.97
C THR A 29 -7.67 7.75 -2.98
N PRO A 30 -6.42 8.19 -2.78
CA PRO A 30 -5.32 7.80 -3.65
C PRO A 30 -5.07 6.29 -3.63
N VAL A 31 -4.88 5.71 -4.81
CA VAL A 31 -4.39 4.35 -4.95
C VAL A 31 -2.87 4.42 -4.98
N TYR A 32 -2.26 3.92 -3.92
CA TYR A 32 -0.81 3.80 -3.85
C TYR A 32 -0.40 2.44 -4.39
N ASP A 33 0.67 2.42 -5.18
CA ASP A 33 1.31 1.17 -5.59
C ASP A 33 1.77 0.39 -4.34
N PRO A 34 1.59 -0.94 -4.29
CA PRO A 34 1.97 -1.75 -3.13
C PRO A 34 3.43 -1.58 -2.71
N LEU A 35 4.36 -1.36 -3.65
CA LEU A 35 5.77 -1.07 -3.34
C LEU A 35 5.91 0.33 -2.76
N GLU A 36 5.18 1.32 -3.28
CA GLU A 36 5.17 2.66 -2.69
C GLU A 36 4.63 2.65 -1.25
N LEU A 37 3.59 1.85 -0.96
CA LEU A 37 3.09 1.65 0.40
C LEU A 37 4.12 0.96 1.31
N ALA A 38 4.81 -0.07 0.81
CA ALA A 38 5.84 -0.75 1.57
C ALA A 38 7.04 0.17 1.90
N LEU A 39 7.38 1.09 0.98
CA LEU A 39 8.51 2.00 1.11
C LEU A 39 8.18 3.28 1.90
N LYS A 40 7.02 3.88 1.67
CA LYS A 40 6.64 5.22 2.18
C LYS A 40 5.50 5.18 3.20
N GLY A 41 4.72 4.09 3.22
CA GLY A 41 3.61 3.92 4.14
C GLY A 41 4.07 3.60 5.56
N PRO A 42 3.21 3.82 6.56
CA PRO A 42 3.48 3.38 7.91
C PRO A 42 3.64 1.85 7.93
N LYS A 43 4.76 1.36 8.46
CA LYS A 43 4.99 -0.08 8.64
C LYS A 43 3.93 -0.64 9.59
N TYR A 44 3.06 -1.51 9.08
CA TYR A 44 2.00 -2.16 9.85
C TYR A 44 2.56 -3.20 10.84
N ALA A 45 3.60 -3.92 10.45
CA ALA A 45 4.26 -4.93 11.26
C ALA A 45 5.78 -4.90 11.05
N ARG A 46 6.53 -5.50 11.99
CA ARG A 46 7.98 -5.68 11.91
C ARG A 46 8.30 -7.11 12.32
N VAL A 47 9.28 -7.71 11.64
CA VAL A 47 9.82 -9.04 11.94
C VAL A 47 11.34 -8.96 11.80
N ALA A 48 12.07 -9.79 12.54
CA ALA A 48 13.51 -9.94 12.36
C ALA A 48 13.80 -10.66 11.03
N PHE A 49 14.97 -10.42 10.45
CA PHE A 49 15.34 -11.02 9.17
C PHE A 49 15.47 -12.54 9.30
N GLU A 50 16.08 -13.00 10.38
CA GLU A 50 16.30 -14.42 10.67
C GLU A 50 14.99 -15.18 10.83
N GLU A 51 14.03 -14.59 11.53
CA GLU A 51 12.70 -15.18 11.75
C GLU A 51 11.90 -15.27 10.44
N PHE A 52 12.06 -14.27 9.55
CA PHE A 52 11.44 -14.27 8.23
C PHE A 52 12.04 -15.36 7.31
N GLU A 53 13.36 -15.52 7.28
CA GLU A 53 14.03 -16.54 6.47
C GLU A 53 13.66 -17.95 6.94
N GLU A 54 13.64 -18.21 8.25
CA GLU A 54 13.26 -19.52 8.78
C GLU A 54 11.84 -19.93 8.37
N TRP A 55 10.88 -18.98 8.39
CA TRP A 55 9.52 -19.23 7.91
C TRP A 55 9.47 -19.45 6.40
N SER A 56 10.24 -18.66 5.64
CA SER A 56 10.32 -18.78 4.17
C SER A 56 10.83 -20.16 3.74
N GLU A 57 11.90 -20.65 4.38
CA GLU A 57 12.49 -21.97 4.09
C GLU A 57 11.53 -23.11 4.44
N LYS A 58 10.87 -23.04 5.61
CA LYS A 58 9.87 -24.03 6.04
C LYS A 58 8.71 -24.11 5.06
N TRP A 59 8.15 -22.97 4.65
CA TRP A 59 7.07 -22.95 3.67
C TRP A 59 7.48 -23.53 2.31
N GLN A 60 8.70 -23.26 1.86
CA GLN A 60 9.19 -23.82 0.60
C GLN A 60 9.34 -25.34 0.68
N GLN A 61 9.85 -25.88 1.80
CA GLN A 61 9.90 -27.33 2.03
C GLN A 61 8.51 -27.95 2.02
N GLU A 62 7.55 -27.36 2.72
CA GLU A 62 6.16 -27.86 2.76
C GLU A 62 5.50 -27.88 1.37
N GLN A 63 5.82 -26.93 0.48
CA GLN A 63 5.31 -26.91 -0.90
C GLN A 63 6.03 -27.88 -1.85
N LEU A 64 7.25 -28.30 -1.52
CA LEU A 64 8.03 -29.26 -2.32
C LEU A 64 7.77 -30.71 -1.92
N GLU A 65 7.33 -30.94 -0.68
CA GLU A 65 7.02 -32.27 -0.14
C GLU A 65 5.54 -32.68 -0.34
N GLY A 66 4.72 -31.83 -0.95
CA GLY A 66 3.33 -32.11 -1.38
C GLY A 66 3.19 -32.37 -2.88
#